data_AF-A0A1I0WGJ6-F1
#
_entry.id   AF-A0A1I0WGJ6-F1
#
_cell.length_a   1.000
_cell.length_b   1.000
_cell.length_c   1.000
_cell.angle_alpha   90.00
_cell.angle_beta   90.00
_cell.angle_gamma   90.00
#
_symmetry.space_group_name_H-M   'P 1'
#
loop_
_entity.id
_entity.type
_entity.pdbx_description
1 polymer ?
#
loop_
_entity_poly.entity_id
_entity_poly.type
_entity_poly.pdbx_seq_one_letter_code
_entity_poly.pdbx_strand_id
1 'polypeptide(L)'
;MINFIIPGQPVGKARPRVTKWGTYTPKKSKEYEKKVIACFYDAGGCNLGAEAIIEIEIKAIFAIPKSTSKKKKVLMLQGAIRPCKKPDFDNIAKCVCDALNNHAYEDDKQIIKAAVEKTYGEEPRVEVTITQNPSLIKG
;
A
#
# COMPACT_ATOMS: atom_id res chain seq x y z
N MET A 1 11.74 11.01 -6.29
CA MET A 1 10.50 10.72 -5.54
C MET A 1 9.46 10.28 -6.55
N ILE A 2 8.75 9.19 -6.29
CA ILE A 2 7.68 8.66 -7.15
C ILE A 2 6.41 8.61 -6.30
N ASN A 3 5.34 9.24 -6.76
CA ASN A 3 4.06 9.28 -6.06
C ASN A 3 2.96 8.79 -6.99
N PHE A 4 2.16 7.84 -6.52
CA PHE A 4 1.07 7.29 -7.31
C PHE A 4 -0.12 6.89 -6.44
N ILE A 5 -1.28 6.77 -7.09
CA ILE A 5 -2.56 6.49 -6.44
C ILE A 5 -3.13 5.20 -7.02
N ILE A 6 -3.47 4.27 -6.13
CA ILE A 6 -4.17 3.03 -6.46
C ILE A 6 -5.65 3.26 -6.14
N PRO A 7 -6.53 3.38 -7.14
CA PRO A 7 -7.95 3.65 -6.89
C PRO A 7 -8.65 2.43 -6.28
N GLY A 8 -9.60 2.66 -5.38
CA GLY A 8 -10.43 1.61 -4.78
C GLY A 8 -10.09 1.31 -3.32
N GLN A 9 -10.82 0.35 -2.73
CA GLN A 9 -10.64 0.00 -1.32
C GLN A 9 -9.23 -0.52 -1.05
N PRO A 10 -8.60 -0.14 0.08
CA PRO A 10 -7.36 -0.76 0.50
C PRO A 10 -7.52 -2.28 0.61
N VAL A 11 -6.67 -3.03 -0.11
CA VAL A 11 -6.63 -4.49 -0.06
C VAL A 11 -5.34 -4.91 0.64
N GLY A 12 -5.48 -5.80 1.62
CA GLY A 12 -4.33 -6.41 2.29
C GLY A 12 -4.00 -7.74 1.66
N LYS A 13 -2.72 -8.12 1.69
CA LYS A 13 -2.28 -9.42 1.23
C LYS A 13 -2.87 -10.50 2.13
N ALA A 14 -3.77 -11.31 1.60
CA ALA A 14 -4.28 -12.47 2.32
C ALA A 14 -3.16 -13.52 2.44
N ARG A 15 -2.89 -13.99 3.67
CA ARG A 15 -1.94 -15.08 3.91
C ARG A 15 -2.38 -16.33 3.12
N PRO A 16 -1.45 -17.06 2.49
CA PRO A 16 -1.77 -18.31 1.83
C PRO A 16 -2.43 -19.26 2.83
N ARG A 17 -3.56 -19.86 2.44
CA ARG A 17 -4.23 -20.85 3.27
C ARG A 17 -3.68 -22.21 2.91
N VAL A 18 -3.11 -22.90 3.90
CA VAL A 18 -2.72 -24.30 3.77
C VAL A 18 -3.99 -25.13 3.79
N THR A 19 -4.24 -25.86 2.70
CA THR A 19 -5.33 -26.82 2.60
C THR A 19 -4.74 -28.23 2.51
N LYS A 20 -5.57 -29.26 2.71
CA LYS A 20 -5.17 -30.67 2.56
C LYS A 20 -4.53 -30.99 1.19
N TRP A 21 -4.78 -30.16 0.18
CA TRP A 21 -4.35 -30.37 -1.22
C TRP A 21 -3.31 -29.35 -1.71
N GLY A 22 -2.75 -28.53 -0.80
CA GLY A 22 -1.71 -27.55 -1.12
C GLY A 22 -1.99 -26.14 -0.59
N THR A 23 -1.07 -25.23 -0.89
CA THR A 23 -1.10 -23.83 -0.45
C THR A 23 -1.86 -22.96 -1.45
N TYR A 24 -3.02 -22.43 -1.07
CA TYR A 24 -3.84 -21.59 -1.93
C TYR A 24 -3.70 -20.10 -1.58
N THR A 25 -3.15 -19.32 -2.52
CA THR A 25 -3.14 -17.85 -2.44
C THR A 25 -4.39 -17.30 -3.14
N PRO A 26 -5.22 -16.49 -2.48
CA PRO A 26 -6.46 -15.98 -3.08
C PRO A 26 -6.20 -15.14 -4.35
N LYS A 27 -6.99 -15.40 -5.41
CA LYS A 27 -6.91 -14.67 -6.71
C LYS A 27 -6.94 -13.14 -6.55
N LYS A 28 -7.67 -12.62 -5.57
CA LYS A 28 -7.83 -11.18 -5.30
C LYS A 28 -6.51 -10.46 -4.99
N SER A 29 -5.55 -11.14 -4.34
CA SER A 29 -4.25 -10.51 -4.06
C SER A 29 -3.46 -10.25 -5.35
N LYS A 30 -3.48 -11.21 -6.29
CA LYS A 30 -2.75 -11.11 -7.55
C LYS A 30 -3.31 -10.02 -8.48
N GLU A 31 -4.63 -9.88 -8.54
CA GLU A 31 -5.27 -8.82 -9.33
C GLU A 31 -4.92 -7.43 -8.78
N TYR A 32 -4.88 -7.31 -7.45
CA TYR A 32 -4.49 -6.07 -6.81
C TYR A 32 -3.01 -5.76 -7.04
N GLU A 33 -2.11 -6.74 -6.91
CA GLU A 33 -0.68 -6.57 -7.23
C GLU A 33 -0.47 -6.05 -8.67
N LYS A 34 -1.16 -6.63 -9.66
CA LYS A 34 -1.13 -6.12 -11.05
C LYS A 34 -1.60 -4.68 -11.17
N LYS A 35 -2.65 -4.31 -10.41
CA LYS A 35 -3.17 -2.94 -10.38
C LYS A 35 -2.15 -1.97 -9.80
N VAL A 36 -1.48 -2.34 -8.71
CA VAL A 36 -0.41 -1.54 -8.11
C VAL A 36 0.70 -1.28 -9.13
N ILE A 37 1.14 -2.32 -9.83
CA ILE A 37 2.19 -2.23 -10.86
C ILE A 37 1.77 -1.29 -12.00
N ALA A 38 0.54 -1.44 -12.51
CA ALA A 38 0.03 -0.57 -13.57
C ALA A 38 0.00 0.90 -13.14
N CYS A 39 -0.54 1.20 -11.95
CA CYS A 39 -0.58 2.57 -11.42
C CYS A 39 0.82 3.15 -11.18
N PHE A 40 1.79 2.32 -10.81
CA PHE A 40 3.18 2.73 -10.65
C PHE A 40 3.81 3.17 -11.98
N TYR A 41 3.65 2.39 -13.04
CA TYR A 41 4.17 2.74 -14.36
C TYR A 41 3.44 3.92 -14.99
N ASP A 42 2.12 4.02 -14.83
CA ASP A 42 1.32 5.15 -15.33
C ASP A 42 1.76 6.48 -14.68
N ALA A 43 2.26 6.44 -13.45
CA ALA A 43 2.83 7.59 -12.76
C ALA A 43 4.28 7.92 -13.17
N GLY A 44 4.84 7.22 -14.16
CA GLY A 44 6.23 7.37 -14.59
C GLY A 44 7.23 6.69 -13.65
N GLY A 45 6.78 5.71 -12.87
CA GLY A 45 7.64 4.92 -12.00
C GLY A 45 8.71 4.15 -12.78
N CYS A 46 9.93 4.18 -12.27
CA CYS A 46 11.06 3.43 -12.79
C CYS A 46 11.77 2.66 -11.67
N ASN A 47 12.55 1.65 -12.04
CA ASN A 47 13.37 0.93 -11.08
C ASN A 47 14.52 1.83 -10.62
N LEU A 48 14.65 2.02 -9.31
CA LEU A 48 15.65 2.88 -8.68
C LEU A 48 17.06 2.24 -8.63
N GLY A 49 17.18 0.95 -8.96
CA GLY A 49 18.43 0.19 -9.02
C GLY A 49 18.86 -0.47 -7.71
N ALA A 50 19.75 -1.46 -7.77
CA ALA A 50 20.22 -2.30 -6.66
C ALA A 50 20.80 -1.57 -5.44
N GLU A 51 21.40 -0.39 -5.68
CA GLU A 51 22.14 0.39 -4.68
C GLU A 51 21.28 1.48 -4.03
N ALA A 52 20.04 1.66 -4.50
CA ALA A 52 19.15 2.66 -3.94
C ALA A 52 18.69 2.27 -2.53
N ILE A 53 18.76 3.23 -1.61
CA ILE A 53 18.13 3.14 -0.30
C ILE A 53 16.78 3.85 -0.36
N ILE A 54 15.74 3.15 0.08
CA ILE A 54 14.36 3.52 -0.22
C ILE A 54 13.57 3.74 1.07
N GLU A 55 12.78 4.80 1.07
CA GLU A 55 11.76 5.08 2.05
C GLU A 55 10.38 5.02 1.37
N ILE A 56 9.44 4.30 1.98
CA ILE A 56 8.08 4.15 1.46
C ILE A 56 7.06 4.73 2.44
N GLU A 57 6.16 5.56 1.95
CA GLU A 57 4.98 6.02 2.68
C GLU A 57 3.71 5.51 2.01
N ILE A 58 2.82 4.90 2.78
CA ILE A 58 1.56 4.32 2.32
C ILE A 58 0.42 4.94 3.11
N LYS A 59 -0.46 5.68 2.44
CA LYS A 59 -1.71 6.19 3.02
C LYS A 59 -2.89 5.40 2.49
N ALA A 60 -3.47 4.58 3.34
CA ALA A 60 -4.66 3.79 3.04
C ALA A 60 -5.92 4.55 3.43
N ILE A 61 -6.64 5.04 2.42
CA ILE A 61 -7.87 5.83 2.57
C ILE A 61 -9.07 4.89 2.41
N PHE A 62 -9.79 4.70 3.51
CA PHE A 62 -10.97 3.84 3.58
C PHE A 62 -12.24 4.63 3.30
N ALA A 63 -13.21 4.00 2.63
CA ALA A 63 -14.52 4.60 2.47
C ALA A 63 -15.23 4.75 3.82
N ILE A 64 -15.92 5.87 3.97
CA ILE A 64 -16.81 6.17 5.08
C ILE A 64 -18.08 5.30 4.94
N PRO A 65 -18.49 4.55 5.98
CA PRO A 65 -19.71 3.75 5.92
C PRO A 65 -20.95 4.61 5.67
N LYS A 66 -21.83 4.19 4.76
CA LYS A 66 -23.04 4.94 4.38
C LYS A 66 -23.99 5.22 5.54
N SER A 67 -24.01 4.35 6.56
CA SER A 67 -24.83 4.48 7.77
C SER A 67 -24.22 5.39 8.85
N THR A 68 -23.11 6.08 8.56
CA THR A 68 -22.45 6.97 9.52
C THR A 68 -23.23 8.27 9.67
N SER A 69 -23.46 8.71 10.91
CA SER A 69 -24.11 10.01 11.17
C SER A 69 -23.27 11.18 10.64
N LYS A 70 -23.92 12.29 10.25
CA LYS A 70 -23.23 13.50 9.74
C LYS A 70 -22.11 13.98 10.68
N LYS A 71 -22.36 13.97 11.99
CA LYS A 71 -21.37 14.34 13.03
C LYS A 71 -20.14 13.42 12.99
N LYS A 72 -20.35 12.10 12.94
CA LYS A 72 -19.25 11.14 12.86
C LYS A 72 -18.51 11.22 11.51
N LYS A 73 -19.22 11.52 10.40
CA LYS A 73 -18.60 11.74 9.08
C LYS A 73 -17.57 12.87 9.14
N VAL A 74 -17.93 14.00 9.75
CA VAL A 74 -17.00 15.14 9.92
C VAL A 74 -15.78 14.74 10.76
N LEU A 75 -16.00 14.06 11.89
CA LEU A 75 -14.90 13.59 12.75
C LEU A 75 -13.98 12.57 12.04
N MET A 76 -14.53 11.73 11.16
CA MET A 76 -13.74 10.80 10.33
C MET A 76 -12.89 11.54 9.30
N LEU A 77 -13.46 12.54 8.62
CA LEU A 77 -12.76 13.36 7.64
C LEU A 77 -11.69 14.25 8.26
N GLN A 78 -11.91 14.74 9.49
CA GLN A 78 -10.92 15.48 10.27
C GLN A 78 -9.84 14.59 10.88
N GLY A 79 -9.91 13.27 10.70
CA GLY A 79 -8.93 12.32 11.23
C GLY A 79 -9.03 12.06 12.73
N ALA A 80 -10.05 12.59 13.42
CA ALA A 80 -10.33 12.31 14.83
C ALA A 80 -10.85 10.88 15.04
N ILE A 81 -11.51 10.29 14.03
CA ILE A 81 -11.88 8.88 14.00
C ILE A 81 -11.06 8.19 12.90
N ARG A 82 -10.35 7.11 13.24
CA ARG A 82 -9.50 6.34 12.31
C ARG A 82 -10.09 4.95 11.97
N PRO A 83 -9.74 4.35 10.82
CA PRO A 83 -10.25 3.05 10.42
C PRO A 83 -9.53 1.90 11.15
N CYS A 84 -10.02 1.55 12.34
CA CYS A 84 -9.57 0.37 13.08
C CYS A 84 -10.27 -0.92 12.58
N LYS A 85 -10.25 -1.16 11.26
CA LYS A 85 -10.86 -2.32 10.59
C LYS A 85 -9.90 -2.96 9.60
N LYS A 86 -10.14 -4.22 9.22
CA LYS A 86 -9.33 -4.91 8.19
C LYS A 86 -9.40 -4.20 6.82
N PRO A 87 -8.37 -4.34 5.96
CA PRO A 87 -7.10 -5.04 6.22
C PRO A 87 -6.20 -4.31 7.23
N ASP A 88 -5.36 -5.10 7.91
CA ASP A 88 -4.35 -4.61 8.84
C ASP A 88 -3.24 -3.86 8.09
N PHE A 89 -2.55 -2.94 8.77
CA PHE A 89 -1.57 -2.06 8.14
C PHE A 89 -0.40 -2.85 7.50
N ASP A 90 0.05 -3.91 8.17
CA ASP A 90 1.12 -4.79 7.72
C ASP A 90 0.72 -5.55 6.45
N ASN A 91 -0.54 -5.99 6.38
CA ASN A 91 -1.06 -6.68 5.20
C ASN A 91 -1.21 -5.73 4.01
N ILE A 92 -1.57 -4.46 4.23
CA ILE A 92 -1.59 -3.44 3.18
C ILE A 92 -0.17 -3.18 2.68
N ALA A 93 0.77 -2.94 3.61
CA ALA A 93 2.16 -2.69 3.29
C ALA A 93 2.77 -3.84 2.49
N LYS A 94 2.60 -5.07 2.97
CA LYS A 94 3.07 -6.27 2.28
C LYS A 94 2.48 -6.39 0.87
N CYS A 95 1.21 -6.01 0.67
CA CYS A 95 0.61 -6.07 -0.65
C CYS A 95 1.24 -5.08 -1.64
N VAL A 96 1.55 -3.86 -1.17
CA VAL A 96 2.20 -2.83 -1.98
C VAL A 96 3.67 -3.19 -2.23
N CYS A 97 4.41 -3.54 -1.17
CA CYS A 97 5.83 -3.87 -1.29
C CYS A 97 6.08 -5.12 -2.14
N ASP A 98 5.27 -6.18 -1.98
CA ASP A 98 5.43 -7.39 -2.78
C ASP A 98 5.09 -7.13 -4.27
N ALA A 99 4.15 -6.21 -4.56
CA ALA A 99 3.81 -5.83 -5.94
C ALA A 99 4.91 -4.99 -6.61
N LEU A 100 5.57 -4.12 -5.85
CA LEU A 100 6.62 -3.24 -6.34
C LEU A 100 8.00 -3.90 -6.38
N ASN A 101 8.16 -5.08 -5.76
CA ASN A 101 9.39 -5.84 -5.79
C ASN A 101 9.74 -6.24 -7.24
N ASN A 102 11.00 -6.02 -7.63
CA ASN A 102 11.51 -6.10 -9.01
C ASN A 102 10.92 -5.07 -10.00
N HIS A 103 10.08 -4.14 -9.55
CA HIS A 103 9.50 -3.07 -10.40
C HIS A 103 10.03 -1.68 -10.01
N ALA A 104 9.91 -1.31 -8.73
CA ALA A 104 10.43 -0.05 -8.20
C ALA A 104 11.85 -0.19 -7.63
N TYR A 105 12.19 -1.40 -7.18
CA TYR A 105 13.48 -1.77 -6.58
C TYR A 105 13.73 -3.26 -6.81
N GLU A 106 14.98 -3.72 -6.63
CA GLU A 106 15.36 -5.10 -6.90
C GLU A 106 15.01 -6.05 -5.74
N ASP A 107 15.08 -5.55 -4.51
CA ASP A 107 14.95 -6.37 -3.31
C ASP A 107 14.29 -5.58 -2.17
N ASP A 108 13.43 -6.22 -1.38
CA ASP A 108 12.71 -5.58 -0.27
C ASP A 108 13.66 -5.12 0.84
N LYS A 109 14.87 -5.70 0.93
CA LYS A 109 15.94 -5.25 1.83
C LYS A 109 16.40 -3.81 1.57
N GLN A 110 16.10 -3.24 0.40
CA GLN A 110 16.43 -1.84 0.07
C GLN A 110 15.53 -0.83 0.81
N ILE A 111 14.40 -1.29 1.36
CA ILE A 111 13.46 -0.45 2.10
C ILE A 111 13.93 -0.35 3.56
N ILE A 112 14.53 0.78 3.92
CA ILE A 112 15.02 1.00 5.29
C ILE A 112 13.95 1.63 6.21
N LYS A 113 12.94 2.25 5.61
CA LYS A 113 11.90 2.98 6.34
C LYS A 113 10.58 2.84 5.61
N ALA A 114 9.55 2.45 6.36
CA ALA A 114 8.19 2.36 5.88
C ALA A 114 7.25 3.05 6.88
N ALA A 115 6.36 3.91 6.37
CA ALA A 115 5.28 4.51 7.13
C ALA A 115 3.95 4.10 6.53
N VAL A 116 3.01 3.65 7.37
CA VAL A 116 1.67 3.23 6.93
C VAL A 116 0.63 3.93 7.77
N GLU A 117 -0.24 4.69 7.12
CA GLU A 117 -1.33 5.41 7.77
C GLU A 117 -2.68 4.91 7.25
N LYS A 118 -3.65 4.79 8.15
CA LYS A 118 -5.05 4.48 7.81
C LYS A 118 -5.92 5.69 8.13
N THR A 119 -6.64 6.16 7.13
CA THR A 119 -7.54 7.32 7.21
C THR A 119 -8.89 7.01 6.59
N TYR A 120 -9.89 7.80 6.90
CA TYR A 120 -11.16 7.78 6.17
C TYR A 120 -11.16 8.87 5.10
N GLY A 121 -11.81 8.59 3.98
CA GLY A 121 -12.03 9.57 2.92
C GLY A 121 -13.30 9.27 2.15
N GLU A 122 -13.71 10.24 1.33
CA GLU A 122 -14.88 10.08 0.46
C GLU A 122 -14.59 9.09 -0.66
N GLU A 123 -13.39 9.18 -1.24
CA GLU A 123 -12.93 8.29 -2.28
C GLU A 123 -11.90 7.30 -1.72
N PRO A 124 -12.25 5.99 -1.67
CA PRO A 124 -11.31 4.98 -1.21
C PRO A 124 -10.17 4.82 -2.21
N ARG A 125 -8.94 4.88 -1.71
CA ARG A 125 -7.71 4.72 -2.49
C ARG A 125 -6.54 4.39 -1.59
N VAL A 126 -5.43 3.96 -2.18
CA VAL A 126 -4.13 3.87 -1.51
C VAL A 126 -3.17 4.81 -2.21
N GLU A 127 -2.61 5.75 -1.48
CA GLU A 127 -1.56 6.65 -1.98
C GLU A 127 -0.21 6.09 -1.54
N VAL A 128 0.72 5.96 -2.48
CA VAL A 128 2.06 5.42 -2.23
C VAL A 128 3.08 6.44 -2.69
N THR A 129 4.01 6.77 -1.80
CA THR A 129 5.16 7.63 -2.08
C THR A 129 6.42 6.83 -1.86
N ILE A 130 7.29 6.79 -2.86
CA ILE A 130 8.59 6.15 -2.82
C ILE A 130 9.64 7.24 -2.95
N THR A 131 10.53 7.32 -1.97
CA THR A 131 11.63 8.30 -1.96
C THR A 131 12.95 7.54 -1.89
N GLN A 132 13.84 7.82 -2.83
CA GLN A 132 15.23 7.40 -2.74
C GLN A 132 15.97 8.38 -1.82
N ASN A 133 16.77 7.86 -0.90
CA ASN A 133 17.65 8.66 -0.06
C ASN A 133 19.09 8.58 -0.59
N PRO A 134 19.54 9.56 -1.42
CA PRO A 134 20.88 9.53 -2.03
C PRO A 134 22.00 9.81 -1.03
N SER A 135 21.68 10.29 0.17
CA SER A 135 22.67 10.60 1.21
C SER A 135 23.09 9.37 2.02
N LEU A 136 22.42 8.24 1.83
CA LEU A 136 22.73 6.99 2.51
C LEU A 136 23.47 6.04 1.55
N ILE A 137 24.42 5.29 2.10
CA ILE A 137 25.23 4.32 1.37
C ILE A 137 24.82 2.91 1.82
N LYS A 138 24.66 2.00 0.86
CA LYS A 138 24.37 0.59 1.15
C LYS A 138 25.54 -0.05 1.89
N GLY A 139 25.24 -0.71 3.01
CA GLY A 139 26.21 -1.40 3.86
C GLY A 139 26.37 -2.88 3.53
#